data_AF-A0A2N2SCD0-F1
#
_entry.id   AF-A0A2N2SCD0-F1
#
_cell.length_a   1.000
_cell.length_b   1.000
_cell.length_c   1.000
_cell.angle_alpha   90.00
_cell.angle_beta   90.00
_cell.angle_gamma   90.00
#
_symmetry.space_group_name_H-M   'P 1'
#
loop_
_entity.id
_entity.type
_entity.pdbx_description
1 polymer ?
#
loop_
_entity_poly.entity_id
_entity_poly.type
_entity_poly.pdbx_seq_one_letter_code
_entity_poly.pdbx_strand_id
1 'polypeptide(L)'
;MAIQWYPGHMTQARKKAAETMEFIDVVIEVLDARVPEASHNPMIEDMRLFRQRPNLKILNKADLADPEVTQAWLQHFNQQQGVKAVALSCKKPGDAKKIPGLCQQLAPHRGTHLKPLRMMIMGIPNVGKSTLMNALLNRRIAKVGDEPAVTKSQQRFELSEVMTITDTPGMMWPKIAHESDGYMLAASHA
;
A
#
# COMPACT_ATOMS: atom_id res chain seq x y z
N MET A 1 24.66 11.65 8.56
CA MET A 1 25.14 10.40 7.91
C MET A 1 23.91 9.65 7.41
N ALA A 2 23.76 9.41 6.10
CA ALA A 2 22.55 8.79 5.57
C ALA A 2 22.58 7.27 5.79
N ILE A 3 21.62 6.73 6.55
CA ILE A 3 21.53 5.29 6.83
C ILE A 3 21.10 4.57 5.55
N GLN A 4 21.95 3.69 5.03
CA GLN A 4 21.70 2.93 3.81
C GLN A 4 20.93 1.64 4.15
N TRP A 5 19.60 1.69 4.09
CA TRP A 5 18.70 0.56 4.38
C TRP A 5 18.52 -0.41 3.20
N TYR A 6 19.58 -0.71 2.45
CA TYR A 6 19.47 -1.43 1.15
C TYR A 6 20.28 -2.73 1.06
N PRO A 7 19.84 -3.82 1.72
CA PRO A 7 20.38 -5.16 1.46
C PRO A 7 20.01 -5.65 0.05
N GLY A 8 20.88 -6.46 -0.58
CA GLY A 8 20.70 -6.97 -1.96
C GLY A 8 19.39 -7.74 -2.21
N HIS A 9 18.73 -8.26 -1.15
CA HIS A 9 17.41 -8.88 -1.24
C HIS A 9 16.30 -7.89 -1.68
N MET A 10 16.44 -6.60 -1.41
CA MET A 10 15.44 -5.59 -1.79
C MET A 10 15.50 -5.22 -3.27
N THR A 11 16.66 -5.32 -3.93
CA THR A 11 16.77 -5.17 -5.39
C THR A 11 15.97 -6.23 -6.13
N GLN A 12 15.99 -7.48 -5.64
CA GLN A 12 15.17 -8.57 -6.19
C GLN A 12 13.68 -8.33 -5.94
N ALA A 13 13.30 -7.85 -4.75
CA ALA A 13 11.92 -7.51 -4.42
C ALA A 13 11.38 -6.40 -5.34
N ARG A 14 12.18 -5.34 -5.59
CA ARG A 14 11.85 -4.27 -6.54
C ARG A 14 11.62 -4.82 -7.94
N LYS A 15 12.54 -5.64 -8.45
CA LYS A 15 12.44 -6.20 -9.80
C LYS A 15 11.16 -7.03 -9.95
N LYS A 16 10.88 -7.93 -9.00
CA LYS A 16 9.66 -8.74 -8.97
C LYS A 16 8.39 -7.89 -8.85
N ALA A 17 8.44 -6.81 -8.06
CA ALA A 17 7.33 -5.86 -7.97
C ALA A 17 7.08 -5.16 -9.32
N ALA A 18 8.12 -4.77 -10.04
CA ALA A 18 7.99 -4.14 -11.36
C ALA A 18 7.45 -5.11 -12.42
N GLU A 19 7.92 -6.36 -12.41
CA GLU A 19 7.40 -7.43 -13.27
C GLU A 19 5.92 -7.72 -12.97
N THR A 20 5.55 -7.80 -11.70
CA THR A 20 4.16 -8.01 -11.29
C THR A 20 3.28 -6.83 -11.71
N MET A 21 3.74 -5.60 -11.51
CA MET A 21 2.99 -4.37 -11.80
C MET A 21 2.55 -4.24 -13.26
N GLU A 22 3.25 -4.91 -14.19
CA GLU A 22 2.85 -4.98 -15.60
C GLU A 22 1.42 -5.50 -15.77
N PHE A 23 1.03 -6.48 -14.95
CA PHE A 23 -0.27 -7.14 -15.00
C PHE A 23 -1.30 -6.53 -14.05
N ILE A 24 -0.94 -5.49 -13.30
CA ILE A 24 -1.80 -4.86 -12.30
C ILE A 24 -2.59 -3.72 -12.94
N ASP A 25 -3.84 -3.56 -12.52
CA ASP A 25 -4.73 -2.51 -12.99
C ASP A 25 -4.82 -1.35 -11.99
N VAL A 26 -4.71 -1.61 -10.68
CA VAL A 26 -4.75 -0.59 -9.62
C VAL A 26 -3.69 -0.89 -8.55
N VAL A 27 -2.91 0.12 -8.15
CA VAL A 27 -1.99 0.03 -7.01
C VAL A 27 -2.70 0.50 -5.75
N ILE A 28 -2.61 -0.27 -4.68
CA ILE A 28 -3.09 0.10 -3.35
C ILE A 28 -1.86 0.42 -2.51
N GLU A 29 -1.64 1.70 -2.24
CA GLU A 29 -0.53 2.14 -1.41
C GLU A 29 -0.99 2.35 0.03
N VAL A 30 -0.43 1.56 0.95
CA VAL A 30 -0.77 1.66 2.37
C VAL A 30 0.25 2.56 3.06
N LEU A 31 -0.25 3.63 3.68
CA LEU A 31 0.49 4.64 4.43
C LEU A 31 0.10 4.59 5.91
N ASP A 32 0.94 5.15 6.77
CA ASP A 32 0.60 5.41 8.17
C ASP A 32 -0.04 6.79 8.29
N ALA A 33 -1.28 6.86 8.77
CA ALA A 33 -2.04 8.12 8.89
C ALA A 33 -1.35 9.14 9.81
N ARG A 34 -0.48 8.70 10.73
CA ARG A 34 0.29 9.57 11.63
C ARG A 34 1.42 10.31 10.91
N VAL A 35 1.96 9.69 9.84
CA VAL A 35 3.10 10.21 9.08
C VAL A 35 2.91 9.97 7.57
N PRO A 36 1.86 10.53 6.93
CA PRO A 36 1.47 10.11 5.57
C PRO A 36 2.56 10.35 4.52
N GLU A 37 3.27 11.47 4.60
CA GLU A 37 4.38 11.80 3.69
C GLU A 37 5.62 10.94 3.97
N ALA A 38 6.04 10.84 5.23
CA ALA A 38 7.24 10.07 5.57
C ALA A 38 7.08 8.56 5.30
N SER A 39 5.84 8.04 5.33
CA SER A 39 5.53 6.64 4.98
C SER A 39 5.25 6.42 3.49
N HIS A 40 5.21 7.48 2.68
CA HIS A 40 5.10 7.42 1.23
C HIS A 40 6.42 6.96 0.62
N ASN A 41 6.38 6.04 -0.34
CA ASN A 41 7.59 5.54 -1.00
C ASN A 41 7.66 6.09 -2.43
N PRO A 42 8.60 7.01 -2.73
CA PRO A 42 8.75 7.58 -4.06
C PRO A 42 8.95 6.53 -5.17
N MET A 43 9.55 5.38 -4.85
CA MET A 43 9.74 4.32 -5.83
C MET A 43 8.42 3.65 -6.23
N ILE A 44 7.45 3.53 -5.31
CA ILE A 44 6.12 3.00 -5.63
C ILE A 44 5.44 3.97 -6.61
N GLU A 45 5.57 5.27 -6.35
CA GLU A 45 5.08 6.33 -7.22
C GLU A 45 5.68 6.26 -8.63
N ASP A 46 7.00 6.20 -8.75
CA ASP A 46 7.68 6.08 -10.03
C ASP A 46 7.21 4.85 -10.83
N MET A 47 7.10 3.70 -10.15
CA MET A 47 6.69 2.44 -10.77
C MET A 47 5.24 2.51 -11.28
N ARG A 48 4.31 3.07 -10.49
CA ARG A 48 2.91 3.19 -10.92
C ARG A 48 2.75 4.18 -12.07
N LEU A 49 3.48 5.30 -12.04
CA LEU A 49 3.38 6.36 -13.05
C LEU A 49 3.96 5.88 -14.38
N PHE A 50 5.09 5.17 -14.35
CA PHE A 50 5.68 4.52 -15.51
C PHE A 50 4.69 3.58 -16.24
N ARG A 51 3.83 2.88 -15.49
CA ARG A 51 2.78 2.00 -16.03
C ARG A 51 1.40 2.65 -16.13
N GLN A 52 1.29 3.95 -15.84
CA GLN A 52 0.04 4.71 -15.81
C GLN A 52 -1.06 4.05 -14.96
N ARG A 53 -0.69 3.49 -13.80
CA ARG A 53 -1.63 2.83 -12.89
C ARG A 53 -2.23 3.85 -11.92
N PRO A 54 -3.56 3.88 -11.77
CA PRO A 54 -4.19 4.66 -10.71
C PRO A 54 -3.79 4.12 -9.34
N ASN A 55 -3.84 5.00 -8.33
CA ASN A 55 -3.43 4.70 -6.96
C ASN A 55 -4.60 4.89 -5.99
N LEU A 56 -4.90 3.85 -5.22
CA LEU A 56 -5.70 3.95 -4.01
C LEU A 56 -4.75 4.08 -2.81
N LYS A 57 -4.60 5.30 -2.29
CA LYS A 57 -3.86 5.56 -1.05
C LYS A 57 -4.74 5.26 0.16
N ILE A 58 -4.26 4.41 1.05
CA ILE A 58 -4.92 4.06 2.30
C ILE A 58 -4.10 4.64 3.45
N LEU A 59 -4.62 5.67 4.10
CA LEU A 59 -4.08 6.19 5.35
C LEU A 59 -4.56 5.27 6.48
N ASN A 60 -3.77 4.23 6.78
CA ASN A 60 -4.08 3.24 7.79
C ASN A 60 -3.72 3.73 9.19
N LYS A 61 -4.25 3.07 10.24
CA LYS A 61 -4.08 3.49 11.64
C LYS A 61 -4.66 4.87 11.92
N ALA A 62 -5.70 5.26 11.20
CA ALA A 62 -6.38 6.55 11.39
C ALA A 62 -6.99 6.72 12.80
N ASP A 63 -7.15 5.62 13.57
CA ASP A 63 -7.51 5.67 14.99
C ASP A 63 -6.42 6.26 15.90
N LEU A 64 -5.17 6.34 15.42
CA LEU A 64 -4.01 6.84 16.15
C LEU A 64 -3.54 8.21 15.65
N ALA A 65 -4.18 8.76 14.62
CA ALA A 65 -3.81 10.02 13.99
C ALA A 65 -4.81 11.12 14.35
N ASP A 66 -4.37 12.38 14.26
CA ASP A 66 -5.26 13.53 14.41
C ASP A 66 -6.29 13.54 13.26
N PRO A 67 -7.60 13.59 13.55
CA PRO A 67 -8.64 13.53 12.52
C PRO A 67 -8.61 14.72 11.55
N GLU A 68 -8.33 15.94 12.04
CA GLU A 68 -8.32 17.15 11.20
C GLU A 68 -7.12 17.14 10.26
N VAL A 69 -5.94 16.77 10.78
CA VAL A 69 -4.73 16.60 9.98
C VAL A 69 -4.90 15.47 8.97
N THR A 70 -5.53 14.36 9.36
CA THR A 70 -5.83 13.26 8.44
C THR A 70 -6.72 13.74 7.29
N GLN A 71 -7.76 14.54 7.57
CA GLN A 71 -8.61 15.11 6.52
C GLN A 71 -7.84 16.03 5.57
N ALA A 72 -6.94 16.87 6.08
CA ALA A 72 -6.09 17.71 5.24
C ALA A 72 -5.22 16.87 4.29
N TRP A 73 -4.63 15.77 4.78
CA TRP A 73 -3.88 14.84 3.92
C TRP A 73 -4.75 14.13 2.88
N LEU A 74 -5.96 13.71 3.24
CA LEU A 74 -6.90 13.14 2.28
C LEU A 74 -7.24 14.14 1.17
N GLN A 75 -7.49 15.41 1.52
CA GLN A 75 -7.75 16.46 0.52
C GLN A 75 -6.54 16.65 -0.39
N HIS A 76 -5.33 16.76 0.18
CA HIS A 76 -4.09 16.89 -0.57
C HIS A 76 -3.90 15.74 -1.58
N PHE A 77 -4.00 14.48 -1.13
CA PHE A 77 -3.83 13.34 -2.04
C PHE A 77 -4.94 13.21 -3.08
N ASN A 78 -6.19 13.53 -2.74
CA ASN A 78 -7.31 13.46 -3.69
C ASN A 78 -7.25 14.57 -4.78
N GLN A 79 -6.43 15.60 -4.62
CA GLN A 79 -6.16 16.58 -5.69
C GLN A 79 -5.24 16.03 -6.78
N GLN A 80 -4.51 14.94 -6.52
CA GLN A 80 -3.57 14.36 -7.45
C GLN A 80 -4.30 13.52 -8.51
N GLN A 81 -3.89 13.66 -9.79
CA GLN A 81 -4.53 12.95 -10.89
C GLN A 81 -4.37 11.42 -10.75
N GLY A 82 -5.48 10.70 -10.90
CA GLY A 82 -5.49 9.23 -10.84
C GLY A 82 -5.24 8.68 -9.43
N VAL A 83 -5.34 9.51 -8.40
CA VAL A 83 -5.21 9.12 -6.99
C VAL A 83 -6.57 9.23 -6.31
N LYS A 84 -6.87 8.24 -5.48
CA LYS A 84 -7.95 8.31 -4.50
C LYS A 84 -7.38 7.98 -3.14
N ALA A 85 -7.66 8.82 -2.14
CA ALA A 85 -7.19 8.61 -0.77
C ALA A 85 -8.37 8.37 0.17
N VAL A 86 -8.22 7.36 1.04
CA VAL A 86 -9.17 7.06 2.11
C VAL A 86 -8.42 6.78 3.41
N ALA A 87 -8.98 7.21 4.54
CA ALA A 87 -8.48 6.86 5.86
C ALA A 87 -9.22 5.63 6.38
N LEU A 88 -8.48 4.65 6.90
CA LEU A 88 -9.03 3.41 7.45
C LEU A 88 -8.37 3.07 8.78
N SER A 89 -9.10 2.34 9.61
CA SER A 89 -8.51 1.60 10.72
C SER A 89 -8.80 0.12 10.50
N CYS A 90 -7.77 -0.69 10.28
CA CYS A 90 -7.93 -2.14 10.06
C CYS A 90 -8.54 -2.87 11.27
N LYS A 91 -8.73 -2.18 12.41
CA LYS A 91 -9.47 -2.70 13.58
C LYS A 91 -10.99 -2.61 13.41
N LYS A 92 -11.50 -1.70 12.57
CA LYS A 92 -12.93 -1.52 12.33
C LYS A 92 -13.43 -2.58 11.34
N PRO A 93 -14.35 -3.47 11.76
CA PRO A 93 -14.91 -4.48 10.86
C PRO A 93 -15.60 -3.82 9.66
N GLY A 94 -15.30 -4.29 8.45
CA GLY A 94 -15.98 -3.85 7.22
C GLY A 94 -15.29 -2.71 6.46
N ASP A 95 -14.34 -2.00 7.05
CA ASP A 95 -13.60 -0.93 6.35
C ASP A 95 -12.76 -1.50 5.18
N ALA A 96 -12.09 -2.63 5.40
CA ALA A 96 -11.36 -3.33 4.36
C ALA A 96 -12.28 -3.79 3.21
N LYS A 97 -13.54 -4.13 3.47
CA LYS A 97 -14.49 -4.61 2.45
C LYS A 97 -14.84 -3.55 1.41
N LYS A 98 -14.60 -2.26 1.71
CA LYS A 98 -14.85 -1.16 0.77
C LYS A 98 -13.76 -1.06 -0.31
N ILE A 99 -12.56 -1.56 -0.05
CA ILE A 99 -11.38 -1.40 -0.91
C ILE A 99 -11.60 -1.91 -2.33
N PRO A 100 -12.15 -3.12 -2.58
CA PRO A 100 -12.36 -3.59 -3.94
C PRO A 100 -13.30 -2.67 -4.75
N GLY A 101 -14.34 -2.13 -4.10
CA GLY A 101 -15.24 -1.16 -4.73
C GLY A 101 -14.56 0.18 -5.04
N LEU A 102 -13.67 0.65 -4.17
CA LEU A 102 -12.86 1.85 -4.43
C LEU A 102 -11.88 1.64 -5.60
N CYS A 103 -11.24 0.48 -5.68
CA CYS A 103 -10.39 0.11 -6.81
C CYS A 103 -11.20 0.00 -8.11
N GLN A 104 -12.40 -0.56 -8.06
CA GLN A 104 -13.30 -0.64 -9.22
C GLN A 104 -13.66 0.75 -9.75
N GLN A 105 -13.84 1.74 -8.89
CA GLN A 105 -14.09 3.14 -9.30
C GLN A 105 -12.88 3.77 -10.00
N LEU A 106 -11.66 3.39 -9.63
CA LEU A 106 -10.42 3.85 -10.29
C LEU A 106 -10.17 3.15 -11.64
N ALA A 107 -10.69 1.94 -11.81
CA ALA A 107 -10.57 1.16 -13.04
C ALA A 107 -11.94 0.63 -13.51
N PRO A 108 -12.88 1.52 -13.91
CA PRO A 108 -14.27 1.15 -14.19
C PRO A 108 -14.45 0.19 -15.37
N HIS A 109 -13.44 0.08 -16.24
CA HIS A 109 -13.41 -0.81 -17.39
C HIS A 109 -12.95 -2.25 -17.06
N ARG A 110 -12.66 -2.54 -15.79
CA ARG A 110 -12.31 -3.86 -15.25
C ARG A 110 -13.46 -4.46 -14.43
N GLY A 111 -13.25 -5.63 -13.83
CA GLY A 111 -14.23 -6.29 -12.98
C GLY A 111 -15.22 -7.20 -13.72
N THR A 112 -14.85 -7.69 -14.90
CA THR A 112 -15.60 -8.72 -15.65
C THR A 112 -14.77 -9.97 -15.84
N HIS A 113 -15.36 -11.10 -16.21
CA HIS A 113 -14.61 -12.34 -16.48
C HIS A 113 -13.56 -12.17 -17.60
N LEU A 114 -13.86 -11.34 -18.61
CA LEU A 114 -12.93 -11.06 -19.72
C LEU A 114 -11.84 -10.05 -19.33
N LYS A 115 -12.15 -9.12 -18.41
CA LYS A 115 -11.25 -8.07 -17.94
C LYS A 115 -11.27 -8.04 -16.41
N PRO A 116 -10.66 -9.00 -15.72
CA PRO A 116 -10.64 -9.04 -14.26
C PRO A 116 -9.90 -7.81 -13.72
N LEU A 117 -10.29 -7.36 -12.53
CA LEU A 117 -9.61 -6.28 -11.80
C LEU A 117 -8.46 -6.87 -10.98
N ARG A 118 -7.22 -6.51 -11.34
CA ARG A 118 -6.02 -6.97 -10.64
C ARG A 118 -5.44 -5.84 -9.81
N MET A 119 -5.40 -6.04 -8.50
CA MET A 119 -4.92 -5.07 -7.52
C MET A 119 -3.59 -5.52 -6.94
N MET A 120 -2.77 -4.58 -6.50
CA MET A 120 -1.49 -4.86 -5.83
C MET A 120 -1.34 -3.99 -4.60
N ILE A 121 -1.15 -4.60 -3.43
CA ILE A 121 -0.88 -3.88 -2.19
C ILE A 121 0.62 -3.61 -2.09
N MET A 122 0.98 -2.36 -1.82
CA MET A 122 2.35 -1.90 -1.67
C MET A 122 2.45 -0.89 -0.51
N GLY A 123 3.67 -0.67 -0.03
CA GLY A 123 3.98 0.26 1.06
C GLY A 123 5.23 -0.20 1.83
N ILE A 124 5.73 0.66 2.70
CA ILE A 124 6.87 0.33 3.57
C ILE A 124 6.50 -0.77 4.59
N PRO A 125 7.45 -1.39 5.30
CA PRO A 125 7.17 -2.28 6.42
C PRO A 125 6.20 -1.65 7.46
N ASN A 126 5.56 -2.49 8.29
CA ASN A 126 4.79 -2.08 9.48
C ASN A 126 3.62 -1.06 9.35
N VAL A 127 3.30 -0.56 8.15
CA VAL A 127 2.09 0.27 7.89
C VAL A 127 0.78 -0.53 7.94
N GLY A 128 0.86 -1.86 8.07
CA GLY A 128 -0.32 -2.72 8.26
C GLY A 128 -0.85 -3.39 6.98
N LYS A 129 -0.02 -3.56 5.94
CA LYS A 129 -0.37 -4.30 4.70
C LYS A 129 -0.92 -5.70 4.99
N SER A 130 -0.23 -6.49 5.81
CA SER A 130 -0.65 -7.85 6.17
C SER A 130 -1.97 -7.88 6.95
N THR A 131 -2.19 -6.89 7.83
CA THR A 131 -3.45 -6.74 8.56
C THR A 131 -4.59 -6.40 7.62
N LEU A 132 -4.38 -5.46 6.69
CA LEU A 132 -5.32 -5.10 5.64
C LEU A 132 -5.68 -6.32 4.78
N MET A 133 -4.67 -7.10 4.42
CA MET A 133 -4.82 -8.28 3.59
C MET A 133 -5.65 -9.38 4.28
N ASN A 134 -5.36 -9.65 5.55
CA ASN A 134 -6.16 -10.58 6.35
C ASN A 134 -7.61 -10.11 6.53
N ALA A 135 -7.82 -8.80 6.70
CA ALA A 135 -9.16 -8.22 6.80
C ALA A 135 -9.94 -8.32 5.47
N LEU A 136 -9.26 -8.20 4.32
CA LEU A 136 -9.84 -8.37 2.99
C LEU A 136 -10.26 -9.83 2.72
N LEU A 137 -9.42 -10.78 3.12
CA LEU A 137 -9.64 -12.19 2.86
C LEU A 137 -10.59 -12.86 3.87
N ASN A 138 -10.91 -12.17 4.97
CA ASN A 138 -11.70 -12.71 6.08
C ASN A 138 -11.12 -14.02 6.67
N ARG A 139 -9.81 -14.21 6.58
CA ARG A 139 -9.04 -15.33 7.17
C ARG A 139 -7.61 -14.90 7.45
N ARG A 140 -6.98 -15.50 8.46
CA ARG A 140 -5.57 -15.28 8.82
C ARG A 140 -4.66 -16.06 7.86
N ILE A 141 -4.23 -15.44 6.76
CA ILE A 141 -3.28 -16.05 5.82
C ILE A 141 -1.89 -15.42 5.96
N ALA A 142 -1.83 -14.09 6.00
CA ALA A 142 -0.58 -13.37 6.14
C ALA A 142 -0.14 -13.42 7.61
N LYS A 143 1.10 -13.81 7.86
CA LYS A 143 1.72 -13.69 9.19
C LYS A 143 1.74 -12.21 9.57
N VAL A 144 1.22 -11.88 10.74
CA VAL A 144 1.26 -10.53 11.33
C VAL A 144 2.17 -10.62 12.55
N GLY A 145 3.15 -9.73 12.62
CA GLY A 145 4.08 -9.59 13.74
C GLY A 145 4.79 -8.24 13.64
N ASP A 146 5.37 -7.78 14.74
CA ASP A 146 6.03 -6.47 14.84
C ASP A 146 7.44 -6.45 14.21
N GLU A 147 7.91 -7.59 13.72
CA GLU A 147 9.19 -7.70 13.00
C GLU A 147 9.05 -7.25 11.54
N PRO A 148 9.92 -6.36 11.03
CA PRO A 148 9.98 -6.05 9.60
C PRO A 148 10.28 -7.30 8.75
N ALA A 149 9.79 -7.32 7.51
CA ALA A 149 10.03 -8.39 6.51
C ALA A 149 9.36 -9.77 6.77
N VAL A 150 8.24 -9.80 7.49
CA VAL A 150 7.44 -11.03 7.71
C VAL A 150 6.91 -11.65 6.40
N THR A 151 6.50 -10.84 5.42
CA THR A 151 6.12 -11.30 4.08
C THR A 151 7.37 -11.57 3.24
N LYS A 152 7.69 -12.85 2.99
CA LYS A 152 8.93 -13.28 2.30
C LYS A 152 8.80 -13.42 0.78
N SER A 153 7.58 -13.57 0.25
CA SER A 153 7.32 -13.71 -1.18
C SER A 153 6.00 -13.05 -1.57
N GLN A 154 5.88 -12.64 -2.83
CA GLN A 154 4.62 -12.15 -3.38
C GLN A 154 3.61 -13.29 -3.42
N GLN A 155 2.37 -12.98 -3.02
CA GLN A 155 1.29 -13.95 -3.01
C GLN A 155 0.06 -13.32 -3.67
N ARG A 156 -0.53 -14.04 -4.62
CA ARG A 156 -1.75 -13.63 -5.31
C ARG A 156 -2.94 -14.37 -4.71
N PHE A 157 -4.02 -13.65 -4.48
CA PHE A 157 -5.25 -14.16 -3.92
C PHE A 157 -6.45 -13.69 -4.73
N GLU A 158 -7.45 -14.54 -4.81
CA GLU A 158 -8.74 -14.22 -5.43
C GLU A 158 -9.67 -13.63 -4.35
N LEU A 159 -10.23 -12.45 -4.63
CA LEU A 159 -11.25 -11.82 -3.78
C LEU A 159 -12.66 -12.13 -4.28
N SER A 160 -12.79 -12.36 -5.59
CA SER A 160 -13.98 -12.87 -6.27
C SER A 160 -13.57 -13.43 -7.64
N GLU A 161 -14.51 -14.00 -8.40
CA GLU A 161 -14.27 -14.53 -9.74
C GLU A 161 -13.71 -13.50 -10.74
N VAL A 162 -13.89 -12.21 -10.45
CA VAL A 162 -13.49 -11.10 -11.32
C VAL A 162 -12.48 -10.15 -10.68
N MET A 163 -12.00 -10.45 -9.46
CA MET A 163 -11.07 -9.58 -8.74
C MET A 163 -9.97 -10.39 -8.06
N THR A 164 -8.71 -9.99 -8.30
CA THR A 164 -7.55 -10.58 -7.61
C THR A 164 -6.70 -9.50 -6.96
N ILE A 165 -6.04 -9.85 -5.86
CA ILE A 165 -5.14 -8.98 -5.13
C ILE A 165 -3.79 -9.66 -4.91
N THR A 166 -2.71 -8.93 -5.14
CA THR A 166 -1.35 -9.40 -4.92
C THR A 166 -0.74 -8.67 -3.73
N ASP A 167 -0.33 -9.41 -2.71
CA ASP A 167 0.44 -8.89 -1.58
C ASP A 167 1.93 -8.82 -1.94
N THR A 168 2.59 -7.76 -1.51
CA THR A 168 4.04 -7.58 -1.70
C THR A 168 4.75 -7.40 -0.36
N PRO A 169 5.99 -7.92 -0.24
CA PRO A 169 6.86 -7.56 0.86
C PRO A 169 6.98 -6.04 1.01
N GLY A 170 7.11 -5.56 2.24
CA GLY A 170 7.36 -4.14 2.49
C GLY A 170 8.59 -3.66 1.72
N MET A 171 8.44 -2.58 0.95
CA MET A 171 9.54 -2.02 0.16
C MET A 171 9.99 -0.72 0.80
N MET A 172 11.24 -0.69 1.25
CA MET A 172 11.95 0.54 1.61
C MET A 172 12.71 1.06 0.39
N TRP A 173 13.05 2.36 0.37
CA TRP A 173 13.85 2.98 -0.68
C TRP A 173 15.30 3.23 -0.22
N PRO A 174 16.28 3.36 -1.14
CA PRO A 174 17.70 3.30 -0.81
C PRO A 174 18.22 4.40 0.10
N LYS A 175 17.59 5.56 0.04
CA LYS A 175 18.03 6.76 0.74
C LYS A 175 16.83 7.59 1.13
N ILE A 176 16.59 7.71 2.43
CA ILE A 176 15.66 8.69 2.95
C ILE A 176 16.27 10.07 2.72
N ALA A 177 15.55 10.92 1.97
CA ALA A 177 16.05 12.21 1.54
C ALA A 177 16.18 13.19 2.71
N HIS A 178 15.19 13.18 3.62
CA HIS A 178 15.15 14.04 4.78
C HIS A 178 15.36 13.24 6.07
N GLU A 179 16.24 13.73 6.94
CA GLU A 179 16.52 13.08 8.22
C GLU A 179 15.28 13.04 9.13
N SER A 180 14.41 14.06 9.02
CA SER A 180 13.10 14.12 9.69
C SER A 180 12.23 12.91 9.42
N ASP A 181 12.21 12.41 8.18
CA ASP A 181 11.38 11.27 7.79
C ASP A 181 11.88 10.01 8.50
N GLY A 182 13.20 9.86 8.64
CA GLY A 182 13.81 8.77 9.39
C GLY A 182 13.38 8.77 10.87
N TYR A 183 13.36 9.94 11.52
CA TYR A 183 12.87 10.07 12.89
C TYR A 183 11.37 9.79 13.00
N MET A 184 10.57 10.25 12.04
CA MET A 184 9.12 10.02 12.00
C MET A 184 8.78 8.53 11.80
N LEU A 185 9.50 7.84 10.92
CA LEU A 185 9.37 6.40 10.71
C LEU A 185 9.74 5.62 11.97
N ALA A 186 10.88 5.96 12.59
CA ALA A 186 11.30 5.35 13.85
C ALA A 186 10.27 5.56 14.98
N ALA A 187 9.76 6.78 15.15
CA ALA A 187 8.77 7.12 16.18
C ALA A 187 7.40 6.46 15.94
N SER A 188 7.05 6.19 14.68
CA SER A 188 5.78 5.55 14.32
C SER A 188 5.87 4.02 14.23
N HIS A 189 7.07 3.44 14.41
CA HIS A 189 7.35 2.03 14.18
C HIS A 189 7.00 1.56 12.76
N ALA A 190 7.08 2.46 11.78
CA ALA A 190 6.83 2.18 10.37
C ALA A 190 8.13 1.82 9.64
#